data_AF-A0A660TZV4-F1
#
_entry.id   AF-A0A660TZV4-F1
#
_cell.length_a   1.000
_cell.length_b   1.000
_cell.length_c   1.000
_cell.angle_alpha   90.00
_cell.angle_beta   90.00
_cell.angle_gamma   90.00
#
_symmetry.space_group_name_H-M   'P 1'
#
loop_
_entity.id
_entity.type
_entity.pdbx_description
1 polymer ?
#
loop_
_entity_poly.entity_id
_entity_poly.type
_entity_poly.pdbx_seq_one_letter_code
_entity_poly.pdbx_strand_id
1 'polypeptide(L)' 'MGMTITEKILAAHCGKDEVKPGELIMASCDFILANDITAPIGIKEFEKLGV' A
#
# COMPACT_ATOMS: atom_id res chain seq x y z
N MET A 1 -13.46 20.92 8.27
CA MET A 1 -13.94 19.55 7.94
C MET A 1 -12.81 18.60 8.26
N GLY A 2 -13.06 17.50 8.97
CA GLY A 2 -12.00 16.55 9.37
C GLY A 2 -11.80 15.43 8.35
N MET A 3 -10.70 14.68 8.48
CA MET A 3 -10.44 13.49 7.67
C MET A 3 -11.50 12.39 7.87
N THR A 4 -11.83 11.71 6.78
CA THR A 4 -12.57 10.44 6.73
C THR A 4 -11.77 9.29 7.38
N ILE A 5 -12.40 8.14 7.58
CA ILE A 5 -11.70 6.95 8.08
C ILE A 5 -10.60 6.48 7.12
N THR A 6 -10.85 6.52 5.81
CA THR A 6 -9.87 6.14 4.77
C THR A 6 -8.65 7.04 4.81
N GLU A 7 -8.84 8.36 4.88
CA GLU A 7 -7.75 9.33 4.97
C GLU A 7 -6.93 9.13 6.26
N LYS A 8 -7.57 8.87 7.40
CA LYS A 8 -6.87 8.57 8.65
C LYS A 8 -6.00 7.31 8.57
N ILE A 9 -6.52 6.23 7.98
CA ILE A 9 -5.75 4.98 7.79
C ILE A 9 -4.55 5.25 6.88
N LEU A 10 -4.76 5.92 5.74
CA LEU A 10 -3.68 6.24 4.81
C LEU A 10 -2.64 7.18 5.44
N ALA A 11 -3.07 8.22 6.15
CA ALA A 11 -2.17 9.13 6.87
C ALA A 11 -1.29 8.39 7.87
N ALA A 12 -1.89 7.48 8.67
CA ALA A 12 -1.15 6.65 9.63
C ALA A 12 -0.09 5.76 8.96
N HIS A 13 -0.42 5.08 7.85
CA HIS A 13 0.52 4.19 7.15
C HIS A 13 1.53 4.93 6.26
N CYS A 14 1.34 6.24 6.06
CA CYS A 14 2.29 7.13 5.41
C CYS A 14 3.16 7.92 6.40
N GLY A 15 2.91 7.82 7.72
CA GLY A 15 3.57 8.65 8.73
C GLY A 15 3.29 10.15 8.58
N LYS A 16 2.07 10.52 8.15
CA LYS A 16 1.63 11.90 7.94
C LYS A 16 0.54 12.29 8.94
N ASP A 17 0.49 13.57 9.30
CA ASP A 17 -0.58 14.12 10.16
C ASP A 17 -1.93 14.21 9.42
N GLU A 18 -1.89 14.46 8.11
CA GLU A 18 -3.06 14.49 7.24
C GLU A 18 -2.75 14.05 5.81
N VAL A 19 -3.79 13.63 5.08
CA VAL A 19 -3.78 13.40 3.63
C VAL A 19 -5.08 13.91 3.02
N LYS A 20 -5.08 14.20 1.72
CA LYS A 20 -6.26 14.67 0.99
C LYS A 20 -6.51 13.93 -0.33
N PRO A 21 -7.73 13.93 -0.86
CA PRO A 21 -8.03 13.29 -2.13
C PRO A 21 -7.21 13.90 -3.28
N GLY A 22 -6.66 13.04 -4.14
CA GLY A 22 -5.80 13.43 -5.26
C GLY A 22 -4.32 13.60 -4.92
N GLU A 23 -3.94 13.42 -3.65
CA GLU A 23 -2.54 13.40 -3.24
C GLU A 23 -1.86 12.06 -3.60
N LEU A 24 -0.64 12.13 -4.13
CA LEU A 24 0.22 10.95 -4.29
C LEU A 24 0.95 10.67 -2.98
N ILE A 25 0.80 9.46 -2.45
CA ILE A 25 1.34 9.05 -1.15
C ILE A 25 2.13 7.75 -1.25
N MET A 26 3.07 7.55 -0.33
CA MET A 26 3.79 6.29 -0.14
C MET A 26 3.34 5.67 1.18
N ALA A 27 2.51 4.63 1.09
CA ALA A 27 1.97 3.93 2.25
C ALA A 27 2.69 2.60 2.47
N SER A 28 2.95 2.27 3.74
CA SER A 28 3.42 0.93 4.11
C SER A 28 2.26 -0.06 4.06
N CYS A 29 2.48 -1.23 3.45
CA CYS A 29 1.49 -2.32 3.43
C CYS A 29 1.78 -3.28 4.59
N ASP A 30 0.82 -3.51 5.48
CA ASP A 30 1.01 -4.43 6.62
C ASP A 30 0.89 -5.90 6.23
N PHE A 31 0.09 -6.19 5.20
CA PHE A 31 -0.14 -7.54 4.74
C PHE A 31 -0.37 -7.56 3.23
N ILE A 32 0.20 -8.55 2.55
CA ILE A 32 0.02 -8.78 1.11
C ILE A 32 -0.58 -10.18 0.92
N LEU A 33 -1.68 -10.24 0.18
CA LEU A 33 -2.34 -11.48 -0.22
C LEU A 33 -2.19 -11.64 -1.72
N ALA A 34 -1.79 -12.84 -2.15
CA ALA A 34 -1.74 -13.21 -3.55
C ALA A 34 -2.50 -14.52 -3.75
N ASN A 35 -3.28 -14.59 -4.84
CA ASN A 35 -4.03 -15.80 -5.17
C ASN A 35 -3.18 -16.74 -6.05
N ASP A 36 -3.61 -17.99 -6.17
CA ASP A 36 -2.97 -19.06 -6.95
C ASP A 36 -2.60 -18.70 -8.41
N ILE A 37 -3.37 -17.83 -9.08
CA ILE A 37 -3.12 -17.39 -10.46
C ILE A 37 -2.12 -16.21 -10.50
N THR A 38 -2.21 -15.26 -9.57
CA THR A 38 -1.39 -14.04 -9.61
C THR A 38 -0.09 -14.15 -8.82
N ALA A 39 -0.05 -15.00 -7.78
CA ALA A 39 1.13 -15.23 -6.96
C ALA A 39 2.33 -15.71 -7.78
N PRO A 40 2.22 -16.69 -8.70
CA PRO A 40 3.36 -17.13 -9.50
C PRO A 40 3.98 -16.02 -10.34
N ILE A 41 3.16 -15.09 -10.85
CA ILE A 41 3.65 -13.93 -11.61
C ILE A 41 4.42 -12.98 -10.69
N GLY A 42 3.86 -12.66 -9.52
CA GLY A 42 4.52 -11.81 -8.52
C GLY A 42 5.84 -12.41 -8.07
N ILE A 43 5.85 -13.70 -7.69
CA ILE A 43 7.06 -14.41 -7.24
C ILE A 43 8.15 -14.33 -8.31
N LYS A 44 7.83 -14.59 -9.58
CA LYS A 44 8.80 -14.50 -10.69
C LYS A 44 9.44 -13.12 -10.82
N GLU A 45 8.69 -12.04 -10.60
CA GLU A 45 9.25 -10.68 -10.65
C GLU A 45 10.13 -10.38 -9.43
N PHE A 46 9.76 -10.85 -8.23
CA PHE A 46 10.59 -10.73 -7.04
C PHE A 46 11.90 -11.53 -7.17
N GLU A 47 11.86 -12.74 -7.74
CA GLU A 47 13.07 -13.53 -8.04
C GLU A 47 14.05 -12.79 -8.96
N LYS A 48 13.55 -12.05 -9.97
CA LYS A 48 14.41 -11.21 -10.84
C LYS A 48 15.06 -10.05 -10.10
N LEU A 49 14.41 -9.54 -9.05
CA LEU A 49 14.95 -8.49 -8.18
C LEU A 49 15.97 -9.05 -7.17
N GLY A 50 16.09 -10.37 -7.07
CA GLY A 50 17.02 -11.05 -6.16
C GLY A 50 16.55 -11.09 -4.71
N VAL A 51 15.24 -11.05 -4.49
CA VAL A 51 14.58 -11.13 -3.19
C VAL A 51 13.69 -12.35 -3.08
#